data_AF-A0A7W1SAJ3-F1
#
_entry.id   AF-A0A7W1SAJ3-F1
#
_cell.length_a   1.000
_cell.length_b   1.000
_cell.length_c   1.000
_cell.angle_alpha   90.00
_cell.angle_beta   90.00
_cell.angle_gamma   90.00
#
_symmetry.space_group_name_H-M   'P 1'
#
loop_
_entity.id
_entity.type
_entity.pdbx_description
1 polymer ?
#
loop_
_entity_poly.entity_id
_entity_poly.type
_entity_poly.pdbx_seq_one_letter_code
_entity_poly.pdbx_strand_id
1 'polypeptide(L)'
;MSLLTGEPRTATVRAEDDCEVLVISKTVMGELLRSSSQCLNSLSELLAKRKLETEGLVEKAAAPEQRALKQSQYAASFLRRLRSFFEL
;
A
#
# COMPACT_ATOMS: atom_id res chain seq x y z
N MET A 1 -4.79 -3.04 3.81
CA MET A 1 -3.94 -3.09 2.59
C MET A 1 -3.84 -4.53 2.06
N SER A 2 -4.92 -5.30 2.13
CA SER A 2 -4.85 -6.77 2.20
C SER A 2 -4.35 -7.46 0.94
N LEU A 3 -4.86 -7.06 -0.23
CA LEU A 3 -4.46 -7.65 -1.51
C LEU A 3 -2.97 -7.46 -1.81
N LEU A 4 -2.38 -6.36 -1.33
CA LEU A 4 -1.02 -5.97 -1.69
C LEU A 4 0.02 -6.49 -0.69
N THR A 5 -0.35 -6.62 0.59
CA THR A 5 0.59 -6.96 1.67
C THR A 5 0.33 -8.32 2.30
N GLY A 6 -0.78 -8.98 1.96
CA GLY A 6 -1.23 -10.21 2.61
C GLY A 6 -1.79 -10.03 4.02
N GLU A 7 -1.75 -8.81 4.57
CA GLU A 7 -2.27 -8.52 5.91
C GLU A 7 -3.82 -8.49 5.91
N PRO A 8 -4.47 -8.63 7.08
CA PRO A 8 -5.90 -8.42 7.19
C PRO A 8 -6.37 -7.04 6.70
N ARG A 9 -7.66 -6.89 6.43
CA ARG A 9 -8.26 -5.59 6.08
C ARG A 9 -8.13 -4.65 7.29
N THR A 10 -7.49 -3.49 7.07
CA THR A 10 -7.17 -2.51 8.13
C THR A 10 -8.14 -1.34 8.19
N ALA A 11 -9.11 -1.28 7.27
CA ALA A 11 -10.09 -0.21 7.17
C ALA A 11 -11.37 -0.76 6.54
N THR A 12 -12.49 -0.11 6.85
CA THR A 12 -13.80 -0.37 6.25
C THR A 12 -14.08 0.71 5.21
N VAL A 13 -14.54 0.30 4.03
CA VAL A 13 -14.98 1.21 2.97
C VAL A 13 -16.44 0.89 2.69
N ARG A 14 -17.29 1.93 2.65
CA ARG A 14 -18.72 1.83 2.39
C ARG A 14 -19.06 2.80 1.25
N ALA A 15 -19.94 2.39 0.35
CA ALA A 15 -20.49 3.29 -0.66
C ALA A 15 -21.44 4.29 0.01
N GLU A 16 -21.26 5.59 -0.26
CA GLU A 16 -22.15 6.65 0.23
C GLU A 16 -23.40 6.79 -0.65
N ASP A 17 -23.22 6.56 -1.96
CA ASP A 17 -24.28 6.55 -2.99
C ASP A 17 -24.17 5.30 -3.87
N ASP A 18 -25.07 5.15 -4.85
CA ASP A 18 -25.00 4.08 -5.84
C ASP A 18 -23.67 4.12 -6.60
N CYS A 19 -22.90 3.04 -6.50
CA CYS A 19 -21.55 2.93 -7.06
C CYS A 19 -21.37 1.64 -7.84
N GLU A 20 -20.81 1.76 -9.05
CA GLU A 20 -20.29 0.62 -9.80
C GLU A 20 -18.77 0.51 -9.60
N VAL A 21 -18.26 -0.71 -9.43
CA VAL A 21 -16.84 -0.96 -9.17
C VAL A 21 -16.31 -2.11 -10.02
N LEU A 22 -15.06 -1.98 -10.47
CA LEU A 22 -14.32 -3.07 -11.10
C LEU A 22 -13.46 -3.79 -10.07
N VAL A 23 -13.71 -5.09 -9.87
CA VAL A 23 -12.93 -5.92 -8.95
C VAL A 23 -11.70 -6.48 -9.66
N ILE A 24 -10.52 -6.18 -9.12
CA ILE A 24 -9.25 -6.76 -9.56
C ILE A 24 -8.88 -7.89 -8.60
N SER A 25 -8.73 -9.11 -9.12
CA SER A 25 -8.35 -10.28 -8.33
C SER A 25 -6.85 -10.31 -8.02
N LYS A 26 -6.45 -11.15 -7.07
CA LYS A 26 -5.02 -11.37 -6.76
C LYS A 26 -4.24 -11.86 -7.98
N THR A 27 -4.83 -12.76 -8.76
CA THR A 27 -4.19 -13.33 -9.96
C THR A 27 -3.86 -12.25 -10.97
N VAL A 28 -4.86 -11.44 -11.35
CA VAL A 28 -4.68 -10.34 -12.32
C VAL A 28 -3.69 -9.30 -11.79
N MET A 29 -3.77 -8.94 -10.50
CA MET A 29 -2.79 -8.03 -9.90
C MET A 29 -1.37 -8.61 -9.97
N GLY A 30 -1.19 -9.91 -9.71
CA GLY A 30 0.11 -10.56 -9.79
C GLY A 30 0.71 -10.49 -11.20
N GLU A 31 -0.09 -10.72 -12.24
CA GLU A 31 0.36 -10.60 -13.64
C GLU A 31 0.80 -9.16 -13.98
N LEU A 32 0.05 -8.16 -13.52
CA LEU A 32 0.42 -6.74 -13.68
C LEU A 32 1.73 -6.39 -12.98
N LEU A 33 1.93 -6.89 -11.75
CA LEU A 33 3.16 -6.64 -11.01
C LEU A 33 4.38 -7.37 -11.60
N ARG A 34 4.19 -8.56 -12.20
CA ARG A 34 5.26 -9.28 -12.93
C ARG A 34 5.67 -8.54 -14.19
N SER A 35 4.72 -7.95 -14.90
CA SER A 35 4.96 -7.24 -16.16
C SER A 35 5.50 -5.81 -15.98
N SER A 36 5.34 -5.22 -14.79
CA SER A 36 5.79 -3.85 -14.52
C SER A 36 6.43 -3.69 -13.14
N SER A 37 7.77 -3.69 -13.11
CA SER A 37 8.55 -3.36 -11.91
C SER A 37 8.34 -1.93 -11.41
N GLN A 38 8.04 -1.00 -12.33
CA GLN A 38 7.69 0.38 -11.98
C GLN A 38 6.41 0.45 -11.15
N CYS A 39 5.37 -0.29 -11.55
CA CYS A 39 4.09 -0.34 -10.82
C CYS A 39 4.30 -0.81 -9.37
N LEU A 40 5.12 -1.84 -9.19
CA LEU A 40 5.47 -2.38 -7.87
C LEU A 40 6.13 -1.32 -6.98
N ASN A 41 7.10 -0.56 -7.51
CA ASN A 41 7.77 0.50 -6.76
C ASN A 41 6.79 1.61 -6.38
N SER A 42 5.99 2.12 -7.33
CA SER A 42 5.00 3.17 -7.06
C SER A 42 3.95 2.74 -6.03
N LEU A 43 3.51 1.48 -6.05
CA LEU A 43 2.60 0.95 -5.04
C LEU A 43 3.25 0.90 -3.65
N SER A 44 4.52 0.52 -3.54
CA SER A 44 5.22 0.50 -2.25
C SER A 44 5.31 1.89 -1.62
N GLU A 45 5.57 2.92 -2.41
CA GLU A 45 5.60 4.32 -1.96
C GLU A 45 4.22 4.82 -1.55
N LEU A 46 3.18 4.50 -2.33
CA LEU A 46 1.81 4.89 -2.05
C LEU A 46 1.29 4.23 -0.76
N LEU A 47 1.62 2.95 -0.54
CA LEU A 47 1.31 2.24 0.69
C LEU A 47 2.02 2.86 1.90
N ALA A 48 3.29 3.23 1.75
CA ALA A 48 4.05 3.91 2.80
C ALA A 48 3.41 5.26 3.19
N LYS A 49 3.02 6.06 2.20
CA LYS A 49 2.31 7.32 2.41
C LYS A 49 0.97 7.08 3.13
N ARG A 50 0.15 6.14 2.65
CA ARG A 50 -1.13 5.77 3.28
C ARG A 50 -0.97 5.28 4.71
N LYS A 51 0.08 4.50 5.00
CA LYS A 51 0.39 4.00 6.35
C LYS A 51 0.70 5.17 7.29
N LEU A 52 1.57 6.09 6.85
CA LEU A 52 1.87 7.31 7.59
C LEU A 52 0.66 8.22 7.80
N GLU A 53 -0.26 8.32 6.84
CA GLU A 53 -1.49 9.11 7.00
C GLU A 53 -2.42 8.47 8.03
N THR A 54 -2.54 7.14 8.00
CA THR A 54 -3.39 6.38 8.94
C THR A 54 -2.83 6.44 10.37
N GLU A 55 -1.51 6.38 10.53
CA GLU A 55 -0.83 6.51 11.83
C GLU A 55 -0.70 7.97 12.27
N GLY A 56 -0.52 8.89 11.32
CA GLY A 56 -0.25 10.32 11.53
C GLY A 56 -1.47 11.17 11.88
N LEU A 57 -2.69 10.64 11.77
CA LEU A 57 -3.84 11.22 12.49
C LEU A 57 -3.61 11.21 14.02
N VAL A 58 -2.71 10.35 14.53
CA VAL A 58 -2.30 10.27 15.94
C VAL A 58 -0.97 10.99 16.22
N GLU A 59 -0.02 11.05 15.26
CA GLU A 59 1.34 11.61 15.44
C GLU A 59 1.56 13.04 14.81
N LYS A 60 0.66 14.01 15.00
CA LYS A 60 0.79 15.37 14.40
C LYS A 60 2.01 16.22 14.86
N ALA A 61 2.98 15.67 15.59
CA ALA A 61 4.09 16.40 16.22
C ALA A 61 5.50 16.08 15.68
N ALA A 62 5.66 15.17 14.71
CA ALA A 62 6.98 14.75 14.23
C ALA A 62 7.59 15.71 13.18
N ALA A 63 8.92 15.89 13.23
CA ALA A 63 9.65 16.74 12.29
C ALA A 63 9.61 16.19 10.84
N PRO A 64 9.67 17.05 9.81
CA PRO A 64 9.56 16.63 8.41
C PRO A 64 10.63 15.60 7.99
N GLU A 65 11.85 15.72 8.51
CA GLU A 65 12.94 14.76 8.25
C GLU A 65 12.65 13.36 8.80
N GLN A 66 12.11 13.29 10.02
CA GLN A 66 11.73 12.03 10.66
C GLN A 66 10.59 11.35 9.89
N ARG A 67 9.64 12.15 9.37
CA ARG A 67 8.55 11.66 8.54
C ARG A 67 9.07 11.07 7.21
N ALA A 68 10.01 11.75 6.55
CA ALA A 68 10.63 11.25 5.32
C ALA A 68 11.41 9.95 5.54
N LEU A 69 12.16 9.86 6.64
CA LEU A 69 12.86 8.64 7.06
C LEU A 69 11.89 7.48 7.30
N LYS A 70 10.83 7.69 8.10
CA LYS A 70 9.78 6.67 8.33
C LYS A 70 9.11 6.23 7.02
N GLN A 71 8.82 7.18 6.12
CA GLN A 71 8.21 6.87 4.82
C GLN A 71 9.09 5.94 3.99
N SER A 72 10.38 6.26 3.87
CA SER A 72 11.35 5.45 3.13
C SER A 72 11.47 4.03 3.71
N GLN A 73 11.52 3.92 5.05
CA GLN A 73 11.54 2.62 5.74
C GLN A 73 10.27 1.80 5.45
N TYR A 74 9.10 2.43 5.50
CA TYR A 74 7.85 1.75 5.15
C TYR A 74 7.82 1.31 3.68
N ALA A 75 8.26 2.16 2.75
CA ALA A 75 8.28 1.84 1.33
C ALA A 75 9.15 0.61 1.06
N ALA A 76 10.37 0.57 1.63
CA ALA A 76 11.26 -0.58 1.54
C ALA A 76 10.62 -1.86 2.14
N SER A 77 9.94 -1.73 3.29
CA SER A 77 9.25 -2.85 3.93
C SER A 77 8.11 -3.40 3.07
N PHE A 78 7.31 -2.53 2.45
CA PHE A 78 6.19 -2.90 1.60
C PHE A 78 6.66 -3.50 0.28
N LEU A 79 7.73 -2.97 -0.31
CA LEU A 79 8.34 -3.52 -1.52
C LEU A 79 8.77 -4.97 -1.30
N ARG A 80 9.44 -5.26 -0.18
CA ARG A 80 9.82 -6.64 0.18
C ARG A 80 8.61 -7.55 0.35
N ARG A 81 7.56 -7.07 1.01
CA ARG A 81 6.31 -7.83 1.21
C ARG A 81 5.57 -8.09 -0.09
N LEU A 82 5.46 -7.10 -0.97
CA LEU A 82 4.86 -7.21 -2.30
C LEU A 82 5.55 -8.32 -3.10
N ARG A 83 6.87 -8.31 -3.15
CA ARG A 83 7.64 -9.36 -3.84
C ARG A 83 7.38 -10.75 -3.27
N SER A 84 7.41 -10.88 -1.93
CA SER A 84 7.14 -12.15 -1.28
C SER A 84 5.70 -12.65 -1.48
N PHE A 85 4.70 -11.76 -1.40
CA PHE A 85 3.29 -12.16 -1.42
C PHE A 85 2.79 -12.54 -2.82
N PHE A 86 3.41 -11.96 -3.86
CA PHE A 86 3.12 -12.24 -5.26
C PHE A 86 4.17 -13.16 -5.92
N GLU A 87 5.15 -13.66 -5.17
CA GLU A 87 6.20 -14.56 -5.64
C GLU A 87 6.98 -13.98 -6.84
N LEU A 88 7.44 -12.74 -6.68
CA LEU A 88 8.13 -11.92 -7.70
C LEU A 88 9.65 -11.84 -7.47
#